data_AF-A0A4V2UKB6-F1
#
_entry.id   AF-A0A4V2UKB6-F1
#
_cell.length_a   1.000
_cell.length_b   1.000
_cell.length_c   1.000
_cell.angle_alpha   90.00
_cell.angle_beta   90.00
_cell.angle_gamma   90.00
#
_symmetry.space_group_name_H-M   'P 1'
#
loop_
_entity.id
_entity.type
_entity.pdbx_description
1 polymer ?
#
loop_
_entity_poly.entity_id
_entity_poly.type
_entity_poly.pdbx_seq_one_letter_code
_entity_poly.pdbx_strand_id
1 'polypeptide(L)'
;MRSFPSSRMRRLRAKDFSRRLARENTLTTADLIYPIFVLPGENQREAVESMPGVERLSVDLLLEAAEHWVALGIPMLALFPVTPLELKSEMAEEAYNPNGLAQVAVRALKAKFPQLGIMTDVALDPFTTHGQDGIIDDNGYVMNDVTKEILVKQALSHAEAGADVVAPSDMMDGRIGAIREALEAHDFINTIIMAYSAKYASAFYGPFRDAVGSSGNLGKSSKETYQMDPANSNEALHEVELDISEGADMVMVKPGMPYLDVLWRVKQTFGVPTYAYQVSGEYAMQKAASQNGWIDGEKVMMESLLAFKRAGADGILTYFAVDAARLLKNSTL
;
A
#
# COMPACT_ATOMS: atom_id res chain seq x y z
N MET A 1 17.39 -4.17 -38.20
CA MET A 1 17.89 -3.08 -37.32
C MET A 1 17.49 -1.72 -37.90
N ARG A 2 17.18 -0.74 -37.04
CA ARG A 2 16.98 0.66 -37.43
C ARG A 2 18.35 1.34 -37.51
N SER A 3 18.64 2.10 -38.57
CA SER A 3 19.92 2.81 -38.74
C SER A 3 19.72 4.31 -39.00
N PHE A 4 20.64 5.14 -38.51
CA PHE A 4 20.71 6.56 -38.85
C PHE A 4 21.39 6.73 -40.22
N PRO A 5 20.93 7.62 -41.12
CA PRO A 5 19.90 8.64 -40.91
C PRO A 5 18.46 8.21 -41.27
N SER A 6 18.26 6.99 -41.79
CA SER A 6 16.95 6.49 -42.22
C SER A 6 15.94 6.47 -41.06
N SER A 7 16.37 6.11 -39.86
CA SER A 7 15.61 6.16 -38.61
C SER A 7 16.05 7.35 -37.75
N ARG A 8 15.13 8.29 -37.50
CA ARG A 8 15.34 9.41 -36.57
C ARG A 8 14.27 9.38 -35.49
N MET A 9 14.64 8.95 -34.28
CA MET A 9 13.70 8.82 -33.16
C MET A 9 13.04 10.15 -32.76
N ARG A 10 13.66 11.29 -33.09
CA ARG A 10 13.08 12.63 -32.85
C ARG A 10 11.84 12.92 -33.70
N ARG A 11 11.58 12.19 -34.80
CA ARG A 11 10.39 12.43 -35.65
C ARG A 11 9.09 12.28 -34.86
N LEU A 12 8.95 11.21 -34.08
CA LEU A 12 7.78 11.01 -33.21
C LEU A 12 7.72 12.00 -32.03
N ARG A 13 8.87 12.58 -31.64
CA ARG A 13 8.98 13.52 -30.52
C ARG A 13 8.69 14.99 -30.91
N ALA A 14 8.65 15.31 -32.21
CA ALA A 14 8.69 16.68 -32.69
C ALA A 14 7.39 17.48 -32.47
N LYS A 15 6.23 16.80 -32.47
CA LYS A 15 4.92 17.41 -32.33
C LYS A 15 4.10 16.71 -31.25
N ASP A 16 3.15 17.42 -30.67
CA ASP A 16 2.33 16.87 -29.59
C ASP A 16 1.49 15.67 -30.05
N PHE A 17 0.78 15.82 -31.18
CA PHE A 17 -0.05 14.74 -31.73
C PHE A 17 0.75 13.44 -31.95
N SER A 18 2.00 13.53 -32.42
CA SER A 18 2.83 12.36 -32.68
C SER A 18 3.33 11.73 -31.39
N ARG A 19 3.61 12.53 -30.35
CA ARG A 19 3.93 12.02 -29.01
C ARG A 19 2.74 11.30 -28.38
N ARG A 20 1.53 11.85 -28.53
CA ARG A 20 0.29 11.22 -28.04
C ARG A 20 0.00 9.89 -28.75
N LEU A 21 0.10 9.85 -30.09
CA LEU A 21 -0.10 8.63 -30.86
C LEU A 21 0.90 7.52 -30.52
N ALA A 22 2.15 7.88 -30.24
CA ALA A 22 3.22 6.92 -29.96
C ALA A 22 3.42 6.63 -28.46
N ARG A 23 2.57 7.16 -27.58
CA ARG A 23 2.69 6.99 -26.13
C ARG A 23 2.35 5.56 -25.75
N GLU A 24 3.22 4.91 -24.99
CA GLU A 24 3.06 3.51 -24.59
C GLU A 24 2.21 3.32 -23.33
N ASN A 25 2.21 4.32 -22.43
CA ASN A 25 1.55 4.23 -21.13
C ASN A 25 0.81 5.52 -20.78
N THR A 26 -0.32 5.38 -20.10
CA THR A 26 -1.12 6.48 -19.55
C THR A 26 -1.50 6.17 -18.12
N LEU A 27 -1.57 7.20 -17.29
CA LEU A 27 -2.10 7.13 -15.93
C LEU A 27 -3.54 7.64 -15.93
N THR A 28 -4.39 7.00 -15.15
CA THR A 28 -5.80 7.33 -14.93
C THR A 28 -6.12 7.28 -13.43
N THR A 29 -7.28 7.79 -13.02
CA THR A 29 -7.68 7.72 -11.61
C THR A 29 -7.95 6.30 -11.13
N ALA A 30 -8.27 5.38 -12.05
CA ALA A 30 -8.49 3.97 -11.76
C ALA A 30 -7.19 3.24 -11.33
N ASP A 31 -6.03 3.85 -11.54
CA ASP A 31 -4.74 3.30 -11.13
C ASP A 31 -4.37 3.67 -9.68
N LEU A 32 -5.18 4.50 -9.00
CA LEU A 32 -4.80 5.12 -7.73
C LEU A 32 -5.49 4.45 -6.54
N ILE A 33 -4.71 4.01 -5.56
CA ILE A 33 -5.20 3.55 -4.26
C ILE A 33 -4.69 4.53 -3.22
N TYR A 34 -5.58 5.05 -2.36
CA TYR A 34 -5.20 6.08 -1.40
C TYR A 34 -5.01 5.51 0.02
N PRO A 35 -3.78 5.49 0.56
CA PRO A 35 -3.53 5.14 1.96
C PRO A 35 -4.02 6.22 2.91
N ILE A 36 -4.74 5.82 3.98
CA ILE A 36 -5.28 6.71 5.00
C ILE A 36 -4.92 6.20 6.40
N PHE A 37 -4.55 7.14 7.28
CA PHE A 37 -4.37 6.89 8.70
C PHE A 37 -5.66 7.20 9.47
N VAL A 38 -6.17 6.22 10.21
CA VAL A 38 -7.43 6.34 10.94
C VAL A 38 -7.15 6.55 12.42
N LEU A 39 -7.77 7.56 13.04
CA LEU A 39 -7.73 7.85 14.47
C LEU A 39 -9.00 7.34 15.18
N PRO A 40 -8.90 6.97 16.47
CA PRO A 40 -10.08 6.78 17.30
C PRO A 40 -10.75 8.13 17.64
N GLY A 41 -11.93 8.06 18.25
CA GLY A 41 -12.67 9.23 18.70
C GLY A 41 -13.48 9.90 17.60
N GLU A 42 -13.85 11.16 17.83
CA GLU A 42 -14.72 11.96 16.98
C GLU A 42 -14.10 13.34 16.75
N ASN A 43 -14.23 13.88 15.54
CA ASN A 43 -13.72 15.18 15.12
C ASN A 43 -12.21 15.38 15.41
N GLN A 44 -11.45 14.29 15.30
CA GLN A 44 -9.99 14.29 15.43
C GLN A 44 -9.32 14.38 14.06
N ARG A 45 -8.34 15.29 13.97
CA ARG A 45 -7.51 15.53 12.80
C ARG A 45 -6.10 15.88 13.25
N GLU A 46 -5.12 15.12 12.80
CA GLU A 46 -3.72 15.33 13.17
C GLU A 46 -2.84 15.37 11.93
N ALA A 47 -2.01 16.42 11.80
CA ALA A 47 -1.02 16.47 10.74
C ALA A 47 0.11 15.48 11.01
N VAL A 48 0.60 14.81 9.96
CA VAL A 48 1.83 14.01 10.03
C VAL A 48 3.01 14.89 9.61
N GLU A 49 3.82 15.33 10.57
CA GLU A 49 4.90 16.30 10.32
C GLU A 49 5.90 15.83 9.26
N SER A 50 6.31 14.56 9.31
CA SER A 50 7.23 13.96 8.34
C SER A 50 6.58 13.66 6.97
N MET A 51 5.29 13.91 6.80
CA MET A 51 4.54 13.74 5.56
C MET A 51 3.66 14.98 5.26
N PRO A 52 4.25 16.12 4.84
CA PRO A 52 3.51 17.36 4.67
C PRO A 52 2.28 17.21 3.78
N GLY A 53 1.11 17.64 4.27
CA GLY A 53 -0.18 17.52 3.58
C GLY A 53 -0.92 16.20 3.81
N VAL A 54 -0.34 15.26 4.56
CA VAL A 54 -1.02 14.04 5.01
C VAL A 54 -1.50 14.23 6.45
N GLU A 55 -2.71 13.73 6.72
CA GLU A 55 -3.37 13.84 8.01
C GLU A 55 -3.86 12.46 8.45
N ARG A 56 -3.94 12.28 9.78
CA ARG A 56 -4.69 11.20 10.42
C ARG A 56 -6.09 11.72 10.73
N LEU A 57 -7.11 10.91 10.45
CA LEU A 57 -8.51 11.34 10.57
C LEU A 57 -9.30 10.35 11.42
N SER A 58 -10.11 10.88 12.33
CA SER A 58 -11.20 10.13 12.96
C SER A 58 -12.20 9.62 11.92
N VAL A 59 -12.96 8.58 12.26
CA VAL A 59 -13.87 7.89 11.31
C VAL A 59 -14.92 8.84 10.74
N ASP A 60 -15.47 9.77 11.54
CA ASP A 60 -16.42 10.77 11.07
C ASP A 60 -15.82 11.70 10.01
N LEU A 61 -14.63 12.27 10.26
CA LEU A 61 -13.94 13.13 9.30
C LEU A 61 -13.44 12.36 8.07
N LEU A 62 -13.09 11.09 8.23
CA LEU A 62 -12.77 10.18 7.13
C LEU A 62 -13.97 10.02 6.19
N LEU A 63 -15.18 9.82 6.73
CA LEU A 63 -16.39 9.70 5.93
C LEU A 63 -16.75 10.99 5.19
N GLU A 64 -16.44 12.16 5.74
CA GLU A 64 -16.61 13.44 5.05
C GLU A 64 -15.59 13.58 3.91
N ALA A 65 -14.31 13.30 4.19
CA ALA A 65 -13.25 13.42 3.20
C ALA A 65 -13.40 12.42 2.04
N ALA A 66 -13.90 11.21 2.33
CA ALA A 66 -14.13 10.17 1.34
C ALA A 66 -15.17 10.56 0.28
N GLU A 67 -16.14 11.43 0.58
CA GLU A 67 -17.08 11.95 -0.43
C GLU A 67 -16.32 12.60 -1.59
N HIS A 68 -15.32 13.41 -1.25
CA HIS A 68 -14.49 14.10 -2.23
C HIS A 68 -13.61 13.13 -3.02
N TRP A 69 -13.05 12.11 -2.36
CA TRP A 69 -12.19 11.12 -3.03
C TRP A 69 -12.97 10.23 -4.01
N VAL A 70 -14.18 9.82 -3.63
CA VAL A 70 -15.13 9.14 -4.52
C VAL A 70 -15.50 10.05 -5.70
N ALA A 71 -15.80 11.32 -5.43
CA ALA A 71 -16.07 12.29 -6.50
C ALA A 71 -14.87 12.51 -7.43
N LEU A 72 -13.63 12.29 -6.97
CA LEU A 72 -12.42 12.29 -7.80
C LEU A 72 -12.21 10.99 -8.59
N GLY A 73 -13.02 9.95 -8.35
CA GLY A 73 -12.91 8.67 -9.04
C GLY A 73 -11.73 7.81 -8.56
N ILE A 74 -11.29 7.99 -7.31
CA ILE A 74 -10.34 7.09 -6.66
C ILE A 74 -11.09 5.78 -6.34
N PRO A 75 -10.68 4.63 -6.88
CA PRO A 75 -11.42 3.37 -6.75
C PRO A 75 -11.36 2.73 -5.37
N MET A 76 -10.27 2.96 -4.61
CA MET A 76 -10.01 2.22 -3.38
C MET A 76 -9.23 3.01 -2.34
N LEU A 77 -9.58 2.81 -1.06
CA LEU A 77 -8.82 3.29 0.09
C LEU A 77 -8.10 2.13 0.78
N ALA A 78 -6.88 2.40 1.24
CA ALA A 78 -6.09 1.48 2.07
C ALA A 78 -6.05 2.01 3.51
N LEU A 79 -6.64 1.28 4.45
CA LEU A 79 -6.80 1.73 5.83
C LEU A 79 -5.63 1.27 6.70
N PHE A 80 -5.04 2.23 7.43
CA PHE A 80 -4.01 1.99 8.44
C PHE A 80 -4.47 2.57 9.78
N PRO A 81 -4.87 1.74 10.76
CA PRO A 81 -5.31 2.24 12.06
C PRO A 81 -4.13 2.77 12.88
N VAL A 82 -4.34 3.89 13.57
CA VAL A 82 -3.41 4.44 14.55
C VAL A 82 -3.85 3.96 15.93
N THR A 83 -3.44 2.75 16.29
CA THR A 83 -3.87 2.08 17.52
C THR A 83 -3.36 2.80 18.78
N PRO A 84 -4.24 3.15 19.73
CA PRO A 84 -3.85 3.70 21.03
C PRO A 84 -2.83 2.82 21.76
N LEU A 85 -1.90 3.44 22.48
CA LEU A 85 -0.81 2.73 23.18
C LEU A 85 -1.34 1.73 24.21
N GLU A 86 -2.42 2.08 24.90
CA GLU A 86 -3.09 1.25 25.92
C GLU A 86 -3.79 0.02 25.35
N LEU A 87 -4.02 -0.04 24.03
CA LEU A 87 -4.59 -1.19 23.33
C LEU A 87 -3.51 -2.06 22.67
N LYS A 88 -2.23 -1.67 22.75
CA LYS A 88 -1.13 -2.49 22.26
C LYS A 88 -0.77 -3.55 23.30
N SER A 89 -0.50 -4.76 22.85
CA SER A 89 -0.15 -5.91 23.69
C SER A 89 0.95 -6.75 23.04
N GLU A 90 1.47 -7.76 23.74
CA GLU A 90 2.46 -8.67 23.15
C GLU A 90 1.82 -9.62 22.12
N MET A 91 0.56 -9.99 22.34
CA MET A 91 -0.19 -10.95 21.50
C MET A 91 -1.13 -10.27 20.49
N ALA A 92 -1.06 -8.94 20.36
CA ALA A 92 -1.76 -8.16 19.35
C ALA A 92 -3.28 -8.41 19.27
N GLU A 93 -3.96 -8.66 20.40
CA GLU A 93 -5.38 -9.04 20.41
C GLU A 93 -6.29 -7.97 19.77
N GLU A 94 -5.88 -6.71 19.80
CA GLU A 94 -6.60 -5.61 19.16
C GLU A 94 -6.65 -5.73 17.63
N ALA A 95 -5.73 -6.48 17.01
CA ALA A 95 -5.70 -6.70 15.56
C ALA A 95 -6.98 -7.37 15.04
N TYR A 96 -7.58 -8.27 15.83
CA TYR A 96 -8.79 -9.01 15.48
C TYR A 96 -10.00 -8.64 16.35
N ASN A 97 -9.93 -7.51 17.06
CA ASN A 97 -11.08 -7.01 17.81
C ASN A 97 -12.20 -6.60 16.82
N PRO A 98 -13.41 -7.17 16.89
CA PRO A 98 -14.49 -6.79 15.98
C PRO A 98 -14.91 -5.32 16.13
N ASN A 99 -14.59 -4.70 17.26
CA ASN A 99 -14.79 -3.28 17.54
C ASN A 99 -13.50 -2.45 17.41
N GLY A 100 -12.43 -3.04 16.89
CA GLY A 100 -11.18 -2.39 16.58
C GLY A 100 -11.35 -1.32 15.50
N LEU A 101 -10.39 -0.41 15.45
CA LEU A 101 -10.50 0.81 14.65
C LEU A 101 -10.62 0.54 13.15
N ALA A 102 -9.88 -0.44 12.62
CA ALA A 102 -9.97 -0.83 11.22
C ALA A 102 -11.37 -1.37 10.88
N GLN A 103 -11.89 -2.29 11.70
CA GLN A 103 -13.18 -2.93 11.53
C GLN A 103 -14.34 -1.91 11.61
N VAL A 104 -14.27 -0.97 12.55
CA VAL A 104 -15.24 0.14 12.67
C VAL A 104 -15.20 1.03 11.43
N ALA A 105 -14.01 1.42 10.96
CA ALA A 105 -13.84 2.26 9.79
C ALA A 105 -14.35 1.57 8.50
N VAL A 106 -14.07 0.28 8.33
CA VAL A 106 -14.57 -0.53 7.21
C VAL A 106 -16.10 -0.50 7.18
N ARG A 107 -16.77 -0.88 8.29
CA ARG A 107 -18.24 -0.89 8.35
C ARG A 107 -18.84 0.47 8.01
N ALA A 108 -18.27 1.54 8.57
CA ALA A 108 -18.72 2.90 8.35
C ALA A 108 -18.59 3.31 6.87
N LEU A 109 -17.43 3.03 6.26
CA LEU A 109 -17.16 3.34 4.85
C LEU A 109 -18.04 2.54 3.90
N LYS A 110 -18.20 1.22 4.13
CA LYS A 110 -19.06 0.37 3.30
C LYS A 110 -20.54 0.75 3.39
N ALA A 111 -21.00 1.18 4.58
CA ALA A 111 -22.37 1.66 4.76
C ALA A 111 -22.64 2.95 3.96
N LYS A 112 -21.67 3.87 3.90
CA LYS A 112 -21.83 5.18 3.22
C LYS A 112 -21.48 5.13 1.73
N PHE A 113 -20.46 4.37 1.35
CA PHE A 113 -19.91 4.28 0.00
C PHE A 113 -19.77 2.81 -0.44
N PRO A 114 -20.87 2.09 -0.70
CA PRO A 114 -20.83 0.65 -0.99
C PRO A 114 -19.99 0.27 -2.22
N GLN A 115 -19.81 1.21 -3.16
CA GLN A 115 -19.02 1.03 -4.40
C GLN A 115 -17.54 1.38 -4.25
N LEU A 116 -17.14 2.00 -3.13
CA LEU A 116 -15.73 2.28 -2.86
C LEU A 116 -15.08 0.98 -2.37
N GLY A 117 -13.99 0.59 -3.02
CA GLY A 117 -13.18 -0.54 -2.55
C GLY A 117 -12.49 -0.18 -1.25
N ILE A 118 -12.58 -1.06 -0.26
CA ILE A 118 -11.90 -0.92 1.03
C ILE A 118 -10.87 -2.03 1.19
N MET A 119 -9.62 -1.62 1.25
CA MET A 119 -8.47 -2.47 1.53
C MET A 119 -8.01 -2.28 2.97
N THR A 120 -7.92 -3.37 3.73
CA THR A 120 -7.36 -3.37 5.08
C THR A 120 -5.96 -3.98 5.10
N ASP A 121 -5.05 -3.35 5.84
CA ASP A 121 -3.74 -3.93 6.15
C ASP A 121 -3.88 -5.11 7.12
N VAL A 122 -3.21 -6.23 6.85
CA VAL A 122 -3.14 -7.40 7.76
C VAL A 122 -1.68 -7.55 8.19
N ALA A 123 -1.37 -7.04 9.38
CA ALA A 123 -0.06 -7.04 10.02
C ALA A 123 -0.24 -6.69 11.50
N LEU A 124 0.70 -7.12 12.36
CA LEU A 124 0.59 -6.92 13.81
C LEU A 124 1.36 -5.69 14.33
N ASP A 125 2.17 -5.00 13.53
CA ASP A 125 3.00 -3.88 13.99
C ASP A 125 2.24 -2.69 14.58
N PRO A 126 1.00 -2.36 14.16
CA PRO A 126 0.22 -1.32 14.81
C PRO A 126 -0.25 -1.72 16.21
N PHE A 127 -0.33 -3.03 16.50
CA PHE A 127 -0.99 -3.60 17.68
C PHE A 127 -0.01 -4.18 18.69
N THR A 128 1.26 -4.36 18.31
CA THR A 128 2.27 -4.90 19.22
C THR A 128 2.97 -3.81 20.04
N THR A 129 3.29 -4.11 21.31
CA THR A 129 4.07 -3.20 22.18
C THR A 129 5.49 -2.97 21.67
N HIS A 130 6.05 -3.94 20.94
CA HIS A 130 7.40 -3.91 20.37
C HIS A 130 7.46 -3.47 18.89
N GLY A 131 6.32 -3.28 18.22
CA GLY A 131 6.27 -2.75 16.84
C GLY A 131 6.81 -3.67 15.74
N GLN A 132 6.93 -4.97 16.02
CA GLN A 132 7.25 -5.99 15.00
C GLN A 132 5.95 -6.46 14.33
N ASP A 133 6.06 -6.97 13.10
CA ASP A 133 4.91 -7.41 12.29
C ASP A 133 4.29 -8.71 12.82
N GLY A 134 4.93 -9.37 13.80
CA GLY A 134 4.51 -10.65 14.38
C GLY A 134 4.89 -10.85 15.85
N ILE A 135 4.54 -12.00 16.40
CA ILE A 135 4.78 -12.39 17.80
C ILE A 135 6.24 -12.79 18.00
N ILE A 136 6.88 -12.31 19.07
CA ILE A 136 8.30 -12.56 19.36
C ILE A 136 8.50 -13.68 20.38
N ASP A 137 9.57 -14.46 20.24
CA ASP A 137 10.02 -15.42 21.25
C ASP A 137 10.87 -14.75 22.35
N ASP A 138 11.34 -15.54 23.32
CA ASP A 138 12.22 -15.07 24.41
C ASP A 138 13.55 -14.45 23.91
N ASN A 139 13.96 -14.73 22.67
CA ASN A 139 15.15 -14.17 22.03
C ASN A 139 14.85 -12.91 21.20
N GLY A 140 13.58 -12.51 21.10
CA GLY A 140 13.13 -11.41 20.26
C GLY A 140 12.99 -11.74 18.77
N TYR A 141 13.03 -13.03 18.40
CA TYR A 141 12.80 -13.50 17.04
C TYR A 141 11.29 -13.58 16.75
N VAL A 142 10.87 -13.05 15.59
CA VAL A 142 9.47 -13.07 15.17
C VAL A 142 9.10 -14.49 14.73
N MET A 143 8.24 -15.15 15.50
CA MET A 143 7.78 -16.52 15.28
C MET A 143 6.79 -16.59 14.13
N ASN A 144 7.18 -17.24 13.03
CA ASN A 144 6.39 -17.36 11.80
C ASN A 144 4.98 -17.94 12.02
N ASP A 145 4.91 -19.17 12.53
CA ASP A 145 3.64 -19.91 12.57
C ASP A 145 2.66 -19.35 13.61
N VAL A 146 3.15 -18.96 14.78
CA VAL A 146 2.34 -18.31 15.82
C VAL A 146 1.77 -16.99 15.31
N THR A 147 2.55 -16.22 14.54
CA THR A 147 2.08 -14.98 13.93
C THR A 147 0.96 -15.24 12.92
N LYS A 148 1.13 -16.23 12.04
CA LYS A 148 0.11 -16.61 11.04
C LYS A 148 -1.26 -16.90 11.66
N GLU A 149 -1.30 -17.60 12.79
CA GLU A 149 -2.56 -17.89 13.48
C GLU A 149 -3.35 -16.63 13.87
N ILE A 150 -2.64 -15.54 14.19
CA ILE A 150 -3.25 -14.26 14.57
C ILE A 150 -3.62 -13.45 13.33
N LEU A 151 -2.77 -13.45 12.30
CA LEU A 151 -3.06 -12.80 11.01
C LEU A 151 -4.33 -13.37 10.37
N VAL A 152 -4.56 -14.69 10.49
CA VAL A 152 -5.80 -15.34 10.04
C VAL A 152 -7.02 -14.76 10.77
N LYS A 153 -6.95 -14.62 12.10
CA LYS A 153 -8.05 -14.02 12.89
C LYS A 153 -8.29 -12.56 12.48
N GLN A 154 -7.23 -11.79 12.25
CA GLN A 154 -7.32 -10.41 11.79
C GLN A 154 -8.01 -10.34 10.42
N ALA A 155 -7.55 -11.12 9.43
CA ALA A 155 -8.12 -11.15 8.09
C ALA A 155 -9.60 -11.53 8.10
N LEU A 156 -9.99 -12.53 8.89
CA LEU A 156 -11.40 -12.91 9.07
C LEU A 156 -12.22 -11.75 9.67
N SER A 157 -11.72 -11.09 10.71
CA SER A 157 -12.42 -9.95 11.32
C SER A 157 -12.61 -8.77 10.35
N HIS A 158 -11.66 -8.56 9.43
CA HIS A 158 -11.75 -7.55 8.39
C HIS A 158 -12.79 -7.93 7.32
N ALA A 159 -12.81 -9.20 6.90
CA ALA A 159 -13.81 -9.73 5.98
C ALA A 159 -15.23 -9.66 6.58
N GLU A 160 -15.39 -10.03 7.86
CA GLU A 160 -16.64 -9.88 8.62
C GLU A 160 -17.12 -8.42 8.70
N ALA A 161 -16.19 -7.46 8.80
CA ALA A 161 -16.50 -6.04 8.77
C ALA A 161 -16.93 -5.54 7.38
N GLY A 162 -16.68 -6.31 6.32
CA GLY A 162 -17.05 -6.00 4.94
C GLY A 162 -15.89 -5.47 4.08
N ALA A 163 -14.64 -5.71 4.46
CA ALA A 163 -13.50 -5.33 3.63
C ALA A 163 -13.53 -6.10 2.30
N ASP A 164 -13.34 -5.39 1.18
CA ASP A 164 -13.30 -6.00 -0.15
C ASP A 164 -11.94 -6.67 -0.41
N VAL A 165 -10.88 -6.09 0.15
CA VAL A 165 -9.50 -6.56 0.02
C VAL A 165 -8.85 -6.66 1.39
N VAL A 166 -8.27 -7.81 1.71
CA VAL A 166 -7.30 -7.96 2.81
C VAL A 166 -5.90 -7.96 2.21
N ALA A 167 -4.98 -7.20 2.80
CA ALA A 167 -3.64 -7.02 2.24
C ALA A 167 -2.56 -7.38 3.28
N PRO A 168 -2.19 -8.67 3.38
CA PRO A 168 -1.17 -9.14 4.32
C PRO A 168 0.17 -8.51 4.01
N SER A 169 0.65 -7.68 4.94
CA SER A 169 1.90 -6.92 4.80
C SER A 169 3.02 -7.41 5.72
N ASP A 170 2.78 -8.46 6.48
CA ASP A 170 3.63 -9.02 7.54
C ASP A 170 4.92 -9.72 7.08
N MET A 171 4.96 -10.26 5.85
CA MET A 171 6.06 -11.07 5.29
C MET A 171 6.36 -12.38 6.04
N MET A 172 5.35 -13.04 6.61
CA MET A 172 5.50 -14.40 7.17
C MET A 172 5.38 -15.46 6.07
N ASP A 173 6.19 -16.52 6.14
CA ASP A 173 6.15 -17.63 5.19
C ASP A 173 4.84 -18.41 5.30
N GLY A 174 4.10 -18.51 4.18
CA GLY A 174 2.85 -19.26 4.08
C GLY A 174 1.60 -18.55 4.62
N ARG A 175 1.68 -17.24 4.91
CA ARG A 175 0.50 -16.49 5.42
C ARG A 175 -0.63 -16.39 4.41
N ILE A 176 -0.31 -16.32 3.11
CA ILE A 176 -1.32 -16.14 2.06
C ILE A 176 -2.21 -17.36 1.99
N GLY A 177 -1.61 -18.56 1.95
CA GLY A 177 -2.35 -19.82 1.91
C GLY A 177 -3.22 -19.99 3.14
N ALA A 178 -2.67 -19.73 4.33
CA ALA A 178 -3.41 -19.82 5.58
C ALA A 178 -4.61 -18.86 5.63
N ILE A 179 -4.44 -17.61 5.17
CA ILE A 179 -5.52 -16.63 5.10
C ILE A 179 -6.56 -17.03 4.04
N ARG A 180 -6.14 -17.48 2.85
CA ARG A 180 -7.03 -17.95 1.79
C ARG A 180 -7.88 -19.12 2.27
N GLU A 181 -7.27 -20.16 2.84
CA GLU A 181 -7.99 -21.32 3.37
C GLU A 181 -9.03 -20.92 4.42
N ALA A 182 -8.68 -19.99 5.31
CA ALA A 182 -9.61 -19.49 6.31
C ALA A 182 -10.78 -18.70 5.70
N LEU A 183 -10.52 -17.82 4.74
CA LEU A 183 -11.58 -17.07 4.04
C LEU A 183 -12.55 -18.01 3.30
N GLU A 184 -12.03 -19.01 2.59
CA GLU A 184 -12.85 -20.04 1.93
C GLU A 184 -13.70 -20.82 2.94
N ALA A 185 -13.12 -21.23 4.07
CA ALA A 185 -13.81 -22.01 5.09
C ALA A 185 -14.93 -21.23 5.82
N HIS A 186 -14.91 -19.90 5.77
CA HIS A 186 -15.91 -19.02 6.40
C HIS A 186 -16.82 -18.33 5.36
N ASP A 187 -16.90 -18.86 4.14
CA ASP A 187 -17.76 -18.36 3.05
C ASP A 187 -17.43 -16.93 2.56
N PHE A 188 -16.23 -16.42 2.85
CA PHE A 188 -15.72 -15.14 2.33
C PHE A 188 -15.08 -15.30 0.94
N ILE A 189 -15.75 -16.03 0.05
CA ILE A 189 -15.23 -16.52 -1.25
C ILE A 189 -14.75 -15.41 -2.21
N ASN A 190 -15.26 -14.19 -2.05
CA ASN A 190 -14.94 -13.05 -2.93
C ASN A 190 -14.04 -12.01 -2.26
N THR A 191 -13.58 -12.26 -1.03
CA THR A 191 -12.60 -11.38 -0.40
C THR A 191 -11.26 -11.55 -1.10
N ILE A 192 -10.76 -10.45 -1.65
CA ILE A 192 -9.54 -10.39 -2.45
C ILE A 192 -8.34 -10.38 -1.50
N ILE A 193 -7.29 -11.13 -1.83
CA ILE A 193 -5.99 -11.05 -1.17
C ILE A 193 -5.03 -10.25 -2.04
N MET A 194 -4.59 -9.09 -1.54
CA MET A 194 -3.50 -8.32 -2.12
C MET A 194 -2.23 -8.57 -1.32
N ALA A 195 -1.44 -9.55 -1.75
CA ALA A 195 -0.23 -9.94 -1.06
C ALA A 195 0.88 -8.89 -1.23
N TYR A 196 1.45 -8.44 -0.12
CA TYR A 196 2.74 -7.76 -0.16
C TYR A 196 3.84 -8.81 -0.33
N SER A 197 3.99 -9.30 -1.55
CA SER A 197 4.88 -10.42 -1.85
C SER A 197 6.35 -10.03 -1.78
N ALA A 198 6.71 -8.91 -2.42
CA ALA A 198 8.08 -8.42 -2.43
C ALA A 198 8.19 -7.15 -1.58
N LYS A 199 8.11 -7.30 -0.25
CA LYS A 199 8.30 -6.20 0.72
C LYS A 199 9.72 -6.25 1.31
N TYR A 200 10.48 -5.21 1.00
CA TYR A 200 11.89 -5.10 1.38
C TYR A 200 12.10 -4.45 2.75
N ALA A 201 13.18 -4.83 3.43
CA ALA A 201 13.71 -4.20 4.64
C ALA A 201 14.29 -2.82 4.30
N SER A 202 13.42 -1.81 4.24
CA SER A 202 13.74 -0.53 3.64
C SER A 202 13.85 0.63 4.62
N ALA A 203 14.77 1.55 4.34
CA ALA A 203 14.91 2.83 5.03
C ALA A 203 13.83 3.87 4.64
N PHE A 204 13.05 3.61 3.58
CA PHE A 204 12.02 4.55 3.10
C PHE A 204 10.73 4.56 3.98
N TYR A 205 10.65 3.72 5.02
CA TYR A 205 9.45 3.61 5.87
C TYR A 205 9.39 4.58 7.04
N GLY A 206 10.45 5.37 7.30
CA GLY A 206 10.52 6.27 8.46
C GLY A 206 9.25 7.11 8.67
N PRO A 207 8.79 7.89 7.67
CA PRO A 207 7.62 8.73 7.85
C PRO A 207 6.30 7.97 8.10
N PHE A 208 6.17 6.73 7.58
CA PHE A 208 5.01 5.89 7.88
C PHE A 208 5.02 5.44 9.34
N ARG A 209 6.17 5.05 9.87
CA ARG A 209 6.31 4.64 11.29
C ARG A 209 5.97 5.78 12.24
N ASP A 210 6.27 7.03 11.85
CA ASP A 210 5.80 8.21 12.57
C ASP A 210 4.27 8.35 12.45
N ALA A 211 3.72 8.18 11.24
CA ALA A 211 2.29 8.31 10.98
C ALA A 211 1.43 7.32 11.77
N VAL A 212 1.83 6.05 11.90
CA VAL A 212 1.08 5.05 12.70
C VAL A 212 1.53 4.97 14.16
N GLY A 213 2.49 5.80 14.57
CA GLY A 213 3.00 5.81 15.94
C GLY A 213 3.78 4.54 16.33
N SER A 214 4.37 3.82 15.37
CA SER A 214 5.15 2.60 15.63
C SER A 214 6.66 2.86 15.75
N SER A 215 7.15 4.05 15.39
CA SER A 215 8.57 4.45 15.52
C SER A 215 9.09 4.25 16.96
N GLY A 216 8.31 4.66 17.97
CA GLY A 216 8.69 4.54 19.38
C GLY A 216 8.70 3.10 19.89
N ASN A 217 7.81 2.24 19.37
CA ASN A 217 7.71 0.83 19.74
C ASN A 217 8.88 0.01 19.16
N LEU A 218 9.18 0.18 17.86
CA LEU A 218 10.24 -0.57 17.18
C LEU A 218 11.63 -0.16 17.68
N GLY A 219 11.83 1.12 18.00
CA GLY A 219 13.09 1.63 18.52
C GLY A 219 14.28 1.37 17.59
N LYS A 220 15.29 0.64 18.10
CA LYS A 220 16.51 0.27 17.34
C LYS A 220 16.42 -1.10 16.65
N SER A 221 15.28 -1.78 16.75
CA SER A 221 15.11 -3.10 16.16
C SER A 221 14.98 -3.02 14.63
N SER A 222 15.27 -4.12 13.95
CA SER A 222 15.14 -4.23 12.49
C SER A 222 14.06 -5.25 12.12
N LYS A 223 13.67 -5.22 10.84
CA LYS A 223 12.71 -6.15 10.24
C LYS A 223 13.39 -7.08 9.22
N GLU A 224 14.72 -7.17 9.28
CA GLU A 224 15.58 -7.85 8.28
C GLU A 224 15.48 -9.37 8.35
N THR A 225 14.89 -9.93 9.42
CA THR A 225 14.72 -11.39 9.55
C THR A 225 13.47 -11.93 8.83
N TYR A 226 12.69 -11.05 8.20
CA TYR A 226 11.47 -11.43 7.46
C TYR A 226 11.17 -10.50 6.26
N GLN A 227 11.49 -9.21 6.33
CA GLN A 227 11.47 -8.35 5.14
C GLN A 227 12.73 -8.60 4.30
N MET A 228 12.56 -8.59 2.98
CA MET A 228 13.62 -8.97 2.05
C MET A 228 14.82 -8.04 2.06
N ASP A 229 16.02 -8.58 1.79
CA ASP A 229 17.22 -7.77 1.58
C ASP A 229 17.08 -6.90 0.32
N PRO A 230 17.25 -5.56 0.40
CA PRO A 230 17.26 -4.66 -0.76
C PRO A 230 18.17 -5.06 -1.93
N ALA A 231 19.21 -5.87 -1.69
CA ALA A 231 20.12 -6.36 -2.73
C ALA A 231 19.52 -7.48 -3.60
N ASN A 232 18.43 -8.12 -3.16
CA ASN A 232 17.92 -9.34 -3.77
C ASN A 232 16.80 -9.08 -4.77
N SER A 233 17.07 -9.31 -6.06
CA SER A 233 16.05 -9.17 -7.12
C SER A 233 15.44 -10.52 -7.56
N ASN A 234 16.21 -11.62 -7.48
CA ASN A 234 15.72 -12.96 -7.87
C ASN A 234 14.78 -13.56 -6.82
N GLU A 235 15.07 -13.32 -5.54
CA GLU A 235 14.25 -13.76 -4.40
C GLU A 235 12.81 -13.28 -4.54
N ALA A 236 12.60 -12.05 -5.02
CA ALA A 236 11.27 -11.48 -5.24
C ALA A 236 10.41 -12.31 -6.20
N LEU A 237 11.02 -13.02 -7.16
CA LEU A 237 10.28 -13.91 -8.05
C LEU A 237 9.82 -15.17 -7.31
N HIS A 238 10.63 -15.70 -6.40
CA HIS A 238 10.23 -16.84 -5.58
C HIS A 238 9.11 -16.47 -4.62
N GLU A 239 9.21 -15.33 -3.94
CA GLU A 239 8.15 -14.80 -3.05
C GLU A 239 6.81 -14.64 -3.78
N VAL A 240 6.85 -13.99 -4.95
CA VAL A 240 5.64 -13.80 -5.77
C VAL A 240 5.09 -15.13 -6.29
N GLU A 241 5.94 -16.05 -6.72
CA GLU A 241 5.50 -17.38 -7.17
C GLU A 241 4.78 -18.15 -6.05
N LEU A 242 5.33 -18.12 -4.83
CA LEU A 242 4.72 -18.74 -3.66
C LEU A 242 3.36 -18.12 -3.35
N ASP A 243 3.26 -16.79 -3.24
CA ASP A 243 2.01 -16.10 -2.95
C ASP A 243 0.93 -16.35 -4.01
N ILE A 244 1.30 -16.40 -5.30
CA ILE A 244 0.37 -16.76 -6.38
C ILE A 244 -0.11 -18.21 -6.20
N SER A 245 0.80 -19.14 -5.90
CA SER A 245 0.47 -20.55 -5.70
C SER A 245 -0.43 -20.78 -4.47
N GLU A 246 -0.32 -19.90 -3.49
CA GLU A 246 -1.10 -19.89 -2.26
C GLU A 246 -2.47 -19.19 -2.40
N GLY A 247 -2.75 -18.57 -3.55
CA GLY A 247 -4.06 -18.00 -3.86
C GLY A 247 -4.18 -16.48 -3.66
N ALA A 248 -3.07 -15.73 -3.77
CA ALA A 248 -3.12 -14.28 -3.91
C ALA A 248 -3.79 -13.88 -5.25
N ASP A 249 -4.75 -12.97 -5.18
CA ASP A 249 -5.42 -12.40 -6.36
C ASP A 249 -4.61 -11.27 -7.00
N MET A 250 -3.83 -10.57 -6.15
CA MET A 250 -2.99 -9.44 -6.51
C MET A 250 -1.67 -9.55 -5.75
N VAL A 251 -0.58 -9.17 -6.39
CA VAL A 251 0.76 -9.16 -5.76
C VAL A 251 1.35 -7.76 -5.79
N MET A 252 2.15 -7.41 -4.79
CA MET A 252 2.69 -6.06 -4.63
C MET A 252 4.20 -6.04 -4.39
N VAL A 253 4.86 -5.04 -5.00
CA VAL A 253 6.24 -4.63 -4.67
C VAL A 253 6.24 -3.41 -3.75
N LYS A 254 6.98 -3.47 -2.65
CA LYS A 254 7.14 -2.38 -1.68
C LYS A 254 8.57 -2.31 -1.15
N PRO A 255 9.25 -1.16 -1.17
CA PRO A 255 8.88 0.14 -1.73
C PRO A 255 8.68 0.16 -3.25
N GLY A 256 8.27 1.30 -3.77
CA GLY A 256 7.89 1.46 -5.15
C GLY A 256 9.03 1.90 -6.06
N MET A 257 9.30 3.20 -6.11
CA MET A 257 10.24 3.81 -7.06
C MET A 257 11.66 3.21 -6.99
N PRO A 258 12.22 2.88 -5.80
CA PRO A 258 13.54 2.26 -5.72
C PRO A 258 13.59 0.81 -6.27
N TYR A 259 12.44 0.19 -6.54
CA TYR A 259 12.31 -1.22 -6.95
C TYR A 259 11.48 -1.38 -8.24
N LEU A 260 11.50 -0.37 -9.12
CA LEU A 260 10.81 -0.44 -10.41
C LEU A 260 11.34 -1.55 -11.32
N ASP A 261 12.60 -1.95 -11.16
CA ASP A 261 13.20 -3.10 -11.83
C ASP A 261 12.56 -4.41 -11.36
N VAL A 262 12.33 -4.58 -10.05
CA VAL A 262 11.64 -5.74 -9.48
C VAL A 262 10.20 -5.78 -9.96
N LEU A 263 9.48 -4.64 -9.90
CA LEU A 263 8.12 -4.52 -10.43
C LEU A 263 8.03 -4.95 -11.90
N TRP A 264 8.98 -4.50 -12.73
CA TRP A 264 9.05 -4.91 -14.12
C TRP A 264 9.29 -6.41 -14.27
N ARG A 265 10.24 -6.99 -13.53
CA ARG A 265 10.52 -8.43 -13.57
C ARG A 265 9.31 -9.26 -13.15
N VAL A 266 8.62 -8.88 -12.07
CA VAL A 266 7.40 -9.53 -11.59
C VAL A 266 6.32 -9.50 -12.68
N LYS A 267 6.04 -8.31 -13.25
CA LYS A 267 5.03 -8.19 -14.31
C LYS A 267 5.39 -9.04 -15.54
N GLN A 268 6.63 -9.01 -15.99
CA GLN A 268 7.05 -9.78 -17.18
C GLN A 268 7.05 -11.29 -16.95
N THR A 269 7.34 -11.74 -15.73
CA THR A 269 7.46 -13.17 -15.42
C THR A 269 6.09 -13.81 -15.23
N PHE A 270 5.20 -13.15 -14.46
CA PHE A 270 3.94 -13.77 -14.03
C PHE A 270 2.72 -13.26 -14.78
N GLY A 271 2.72 -12.03 -15.29
CA GLY A 271 1.59 -11.47 -16.03
C GLY A 271 0.30 -11.30 -15.22
N VAL A 272 0.34 -11.47 -13.90
CA VAL A 272 -0.81 -11.33 -12.98
C VAL A 272 -1.03 -9.87 -12.56
N PRO A 273 -2.17 -9.49 -11.95
CA PRO A 273 -2.38 -8.16 -11.38
C PRO A 273 -1.25 -7.78 -10.40
N THR A 274 -0.48 -6.75 -10.75
CA THR A 274 0.74 -6.34 -10.03
C THR A 274 0.61 -4.92 -9.55
N TYR A 275 0.83 -4.69 -8.28
CA TYR A 275 0.71 -3.39 -7.62
C TYR A 275 2.05 -2.91 -7.10
N ALA A 276 2.15 -1.61 -6.84
CA ALA A 276 3.32 -1.03 -6.20
C ALA A 276 2.89 -0.01 -5.15
N TYR A 277 3.65 0.08 -4.06
CA TYR A 277 3.44 1.10 -3.05
C TYR A 277 4.51 2.19 -3.18
N GLN A 278 4.10 3.39 -3.62
CA GLN A 278 4.92 4.59 -3.47
C GLN A 278 4.90 5.04 -2.00
N VAL A 279 5.90 4.60 -1.24
CA VAL A 279 5.83 4.66 0.22
C VAL A 279 6.05 6.06 0.78
N SER A 280 5.86 6.17 2.09
CA SER A 280 5.90 7.43 2.83
C SER A 280 7.19 8.23 2.63
N GLY A 281 8.35 7.58 2.60
CA GLY A 281 9.64 8.23 2.34
C GLY A 281 9.78 8.74 0.91
N GLU A 282 9.22 8.03 -0.08
CA GLU A 282 9.21 8.48 -1.47
C GLU A 282 8.33 9.73 -1.64
N TYR A 283 7.19 9.75 -0.96
CA TYR A 283 6.30 10.92 -0.88
C TYR A 283 7.00 12.11 -0.21
N ALA A 284 7.54 11.90 1.00
CA ALA A 284 8.18 12.94 1.78
C ALA A 284 9.38 13.56 1.06
N MET A 285 10.21 12.73 0.42
CA MET A 285 11.35 13.18 -0.39
C MET A 285 10.90 14.15 -1.50
N GLN A 286 9.83 13.82 -2.22
CA GLN A 286 9.31 14.66 -3.31
C GLN A 286 8.66 15.94 -2.77
N LYS A 287 7.84 15.85 -1.70
CA LYS A 287 7.24 17.04 -1.07
C LYS A 287 8.31 17.99 -0.54
N ALA A 288 9.35 17.50 0.14
CA ALA A 288 10.44 18.32 0.66
C ALA A 288 11.20 19.03 -0.47
N ALA A 289 11.60 18.32 -1.52
CA ALA A 289 12.27 18.92 -2.66
C ALA A 289 11.40 19.98 -3.38
N SER A 290 10.09 19.74 -3.50
CA SER A 290 9.15 20.70 -4.08
C SER A 290 8.97 21.94 -3.20
N GLN A 291 8.80 21.78 -1.89
CA GLN A 291 8.63 22.90 -0.94
C GLN A 291 9.88 23.78 -0.88
N ASN A 292 11.06 23.20 -1.07
CA ASN A 292 12.31 23.94 -1.18
C ASN A 292 12.54 24.57 -2.57
N GLY A 293 11.60 24.40 -3.51
CA GLY A 293 11.70 24.96 -4.86
C GLY A 293 12.76 24.29 -5.74
N TRP A 294 13.24 23.09 -5.41
CA TRP A 294 14.25 22.38 -6.19
C TRP A 294 13.67 21.70 -7.42
N ILE A 295 12.40 21.30 -7.33
CA ILE A 295 11.65 20.64 -8.39
C ILE A 295 10.25 21.21 -8.51
N ASP A 296 9.66 21.05 -9.69
CA ASP A 296 8.23 21.25 -9.92
C ASP A 296 7.48 20.01 -9.39
N GLY A 297 6.86 20.17 -8.22
CA GLY A 297 6.26 19.06 -7.48
C GLY A 297 5.14 18.34 -8.23
N GLU A 298 4.27 19.08 -8.92
CA GLU A 298 3.17 18.47 -9.70
C GLU A 298 3.72 17.64 -10.86
N LYS A 299 4.70 18.17 -11.60
CA LYS A 299 5.31 17.44 -12.72
C LYS A 299 6.05 16.19 -12.26
N VAL A 300 6.85 16.29 -11.21
CA VAL A 300 7.62 15.15 -10.69
C VAL A 300 6.70 14.10 -10.08
N MET A 301 5.65 14.52 -9.36
CA MET A 301 4.61 13.60 -8.87
C MET A 301 4.00 12.81 -10.03
N MET A 302 3.51 13.48 -11.08
CA MET A 302 2.88 12.80 -12.23
C MET A 302 3.88 11.93 -13.01
N GLU A 303 5.13 12.36 -13.15
CA GLU A 303 6.19 11.57 -13.77
C GLU A 303 6.53 10.31 -12.96
N SER A 304 6.57 10.42 -11.62
CA SER A 304 6.80 9.30 -10.71
C SER A 304 5.69 8.26 -10.82
N LEU A 305 4.42 8.68 -10.86
CA LEU A 305 3.26 7.80 -11.00
C LEU A 305 3.24 7.12 -12.37
N LEU A 306 3.58 7.85 -13.44
CA LEU A 306 3.73 7.28 -14.77
C LEU A 306 4.86 6.24 -14.84
N ALA A 307 5.94 6.38 -14.05
CA ALA A 307 7.03 5.42 -14.00
C ALA A 307 6.57 4.04 -13.50
N PHE A 308 5.66 3.98 -12.53
CA PHE A 308 5.05 2.72 -12.09
C PHE A 308 4.23 2.06 -13.18
N LYS A 309 3.37 2.82 -13.88
CA LYS A 309 2.59 2.29 -15.03
C LYS A 309 3.53 1.73 -16.10
N ARG A 310 4.59 2.47 -16.44
CA ARG A 310 5.61 2.03 -17.41
C ARG A 310 6.36 0.77 -16.96
N ALA A 311 6.63 0.64 -15.66
CA ALA A 311 7.26 -0.55 -15.11
C ALA A 311 6.31 -1.76 -15.05
N GLY A 312 5.00 -1.53 -15.13
CA GLY A 312 4.00 -2.59 -15.24
C GLY A 312 3.01 -2.66 -14.08
N ALA A 313 2.93 -1.66 -13.20
CA ALA A 313 1.90 -1.65 -12.15
C ALA A 313 0.49 -1.45 -12.76
N ASP A 314 -0.46 -2.27 -12.35
CA ASP A 314 -1.88 -2.12 -12.65
C ASP A 314 -2.52 -1.07 -11.73
N GLY A 315 -2.11 -1.03 -10.46
CA GLY A 315 -2.49 0.03 -9.52
C GLY A 315 -1.33 0.44 -8.59
N ILE A 316 -1.45 1.62 -8.00
CA ILE A 316 -0.41 2.28 -7.23
C ILE A 316 -1.01 2.75 -5.91
N LEU A 317 -0.48 2.26 -4.80
CA LEU A 317 -0.76 2.81 -3.48
C LEU A 317 0.11 4.06 -3.32
N THR A 318 -0.51 5.23 -3.21
CA THR A 318 0.23 6.50 -3.15
C THR A 318 -0.48 7.56 -2.30
N TYR A 319 0.29 8.24 -1.47
CA TYR A 319 -0.17 9.42 -0.73
C TYR A 319 -0.46 10.63 -1.63
N PHE A 320 -0.03 10.59 -2.89
CA PHE A 320 -0.36 11.59 -3.91
C PHE A 320 -1.69 11.33 -4.62
N ALA A 321 -2.45 10.27 -4.26
CA ALA A 321 -3.65 9.86 -5.01
C ALA A 321 -4.64 11.00 -5.23
N VAL A 322 -4.92 11.80 -4.19
CA VAL A 322 -5.85 12.94 -4.28
C VAL A 322 -5.32 14.05 -5.18
N ASP A 323 -4.05 14.43 -5.03
CA ASP A 323 -3.41 15.48 -5.84
C ASP A 323 -3.33 15.07 -7.31
N ALA A 324 -2.92 13.83 -7.59
CA ALA A 324 -2.86 13.28 -8.93
C ALA A 324 -4.25 13.18 -9.58
N ALA A 325 -5.27 12.71 -8.84
CA ALA A 325 -6.63 12.60 -9.36
C ALA A 325 -7.23 13.96 -9.75
N ARG A 326 -6.95 15.02 -8.98
CA ARG A 326 -7.35 16.40 -9.32
C ARG A 326 -6.75 16.83 -10.67
N LEU A 327 -5.43 16.63 -10.86
CA LEU A 327 -4.76 17.01 -12.11
C LEU A 327 -5.27 16.20 -13.30
N LEU A 328 -5.50 14.89 -13.12
CA LEU A 328 -6.03 14.02 -14.17
C LEU A 328 -7.43 14.45 -14.61
N LYS A 329 -8.33 14.76 -13.67
CA LYS A 329 -9.68 15.24 -14.01
C LYS A 329 -9.67 16.60 -14.71
N ASN A 330 -8.84 17.53 -14.25
CA ASN A 330 -8.73 18.85 -14.88
C ASN A 330 -8.09 18.79 -16.28
N SER A 331 -7.31 17.76 -16.58
CA SER A 331 -6.70 17.54 -17.91
C SER A 331 -7.62 16.83 -18.91
N THR A 332 -8.83 16.43 -18.49
CA THR A 332 -9.80 15.69 -19.30
C THR A 332 -10.97 16.58 -19.77
N LEU A 333 -10.87 17.90 -19.57
CA LEU A 333 -11.73 18.95 -20.16
C LEU A 333 -10.91 19.78 -21.17
#